data_AF-A0A930B6J3-F1
#
_entry.id   AF-A0A930B6J3-F1
#
_cell.length_a   1.000
_cell.length_b   1.000
_cell.length_c   1.000
_cell.angle_alpha   90.00
_cell.angle_beta   90.00
_cell.angle_gamma   90.00
#
_symmetry.space_group_name_H-M   'P 1'
#
loop_
_entity.id
_entity.type
_entity.pdbx_description
1 polymer ?
#
loop_
_entity_poly.entity_id
_entity_poly.type
_entity_poly.pdbx_seq_one_letter_code
_entity_poly.pdbx_strand_id
1 'polypeptide(L)'
;MAGRPAKPIDLHIVSGNPSHLTKAEIEHRKKSEIHLGEQKLVCPAYVKSNKEAYKKWKEIKKLYTGFKFVSSADIGVIARYCMSFAQYIDLIERRDKIARIELTGEETTATQEILEAEYSQRKAAKLYEKIEYILSTGGIMAMDKAINAKMAALVQMEDRLFLSPLAKVKNVPKEPEKKEEDPLSKRGFDV
;
A
#
# COMPACT_ATOMS: atom_id res chain seq x y z
N MET A 1 -29.69 -11.85 -6.37
CA MET A 1 -28.22 -11.67 -6.42
C MET A 1 -27.90 -10.34 -5.75
N ALA A 2 -27.10 -10.33 -4.69
CA ALA A 2 -26.71 -9.07 -4.05
C ALA A 2 -25.86 -8.27 -5.05
N GLY A 3 -26.38 -7.13 -5.53
CA GLY A 3 -25.68 -6.25 -6.46
C GLY A 3 -24.36 -5.78 -5.84
N ARG A 4 -23.33 -5.67 -6.68
CA ARG A 4 -22.03 -5.11 -6.27
C ARG A 4 -22.28 -3.72 -5.67
N PRO A 5 -21.71 -3.38 -4.49
CA PRO A 5 -21.91 -2.08 -3.88
C PRO A 5 -21.48 -0.97 -4.84
N ALA A 6 -22.27 0.09 -4.90
CA ALA A 6 -22.01 1.23 -5.77
C ALA A 6 -20.70 1.91 -5.34
N LYS A 7 -19.80 2.14 -6.30
CA LYS A 7 -18.57 2.93 -6.07
C LYS A 7 -18.92 4.42 -5.95
N PRO A 8 -18.18 5.20 -5.15
CA PRO A 8 -18.28 6.67 -5.15
C PRO A 8 -18.27 7.28 -6.55
N ILE A 9 -19.03 8.36 -6.78
CA ILE A 9 -19.22 8.91 -8.13
C ILE A 9 -17.91 9.42 -8.73
N ASP A 10 -17.08 10.07 -7.92
CA ASP A 10 -15.78 10.56 -8.34
C ASP A 10 -14.89 9.39 -8.75
N LEU A 11 -14.89 8.30 -7.96
CA LEU A 11 -14.16 7.08 -8.30
C LEU A 11 -14.69 6.40 -9.56
N HIS A 12 -15.99 6.47 -9.79
CA HIS A 12 -16.65 5.89 -10.96
C HIS A 12 -16.27 6.62 -12.25
N ILE A 13 -16.27 7.96 -12.22
CA ILE A 13 -15.80 8.81 -13.33
C ILE A 13 -14.33 8.55 -13.58
N VAL A 14 -13.54 8.59 -12.51
CA VAL A 14 -12.11 8.31 -12.52
C VAL A 14 -11.86 6.89 -13.04
N SER A 15 -12.71 5.89 -12.82
CA SER A 15 -12.55 4.56 -13.42
C SER A 15 -12.99 4.43 -14.89
N GLY A 16 -13.31 5.54 -15.57
CA GLY A 16 -13.76 5.58 -16.97
C GLY A 16 -15.24 5.27 -17.18
N ASN A 17 -16.11 5.60 -16.22
CA ASN A 17 -17.56 5.39 -16.28
C ASN A 17 -17.99 3.95 -16.70
N PRO A 18 -17.54 2.89 -16.00
CA PRO A 18 -17.77 1.50 -16.41
C PRO A 18 -19.24 1.06 -16.41
N SER A 19 -20.15 1.86 -15.84
CA SER A 19 -21.58 1.60 -15.82
C SER A 19 -22.36 2.50 -16.79
N HIS A 20 -21.66 3.23 -17.66
CA HIS A 20 -22.24 4.07 -18.70
C HIS A 20 -23.32 5.04 -18.19
N LEU A 21 -23.09 5.64 -17.01
CA LEU A 21 -24.00 6.61 -16.42
C LEU A 21 -24.07 7.86 -17.31
N THR A 22 -25.27 8.37 -17.50
CA THR A 22 -25.55 9.65 -18.18
C THR A 22 -25.10 10.83 -17.32
N LYS A 23 -24.95 12.01 -17.94
CA LYS A 23 -24.61 13.26 -17.22
C LYS A 23 -25.60 13.56 -16.08
N ALA A 24 -26.89 13.37 -16.33
CA ALA A 24 -27.95 13.59 -15.33
C ALA A 24 -27.85 12.62 -14.15
N GLU A 25 -27.55 11.34 -14.41
CA GLU A 25 -27.35 10.35 -13.35
C GLU A 25 -26.09 10.62 -12.52
N ILE A 26 -25.02 11.08 -13.16
CA ILE A 26 -23.78 11.49 -12.48
C ILE A 26 -24.06 12.67 -11.55
N GLU A 27 -24.76 13.71 -12.02
CA GLU A 27 -25.10 14.87 -11.19
C GLU A 27 -26.02 14.51 -10.03
N HIS A 28 -27.05 13.68 -10.29
CA HIS A 28 -27.95 13.22 -9.24
C HIS A 28 -27.17 12.47 -8.15
N ARG A 29 -26.32 11.51 -8.55
CA ARG A 29 -25.50 10.74 -7.60
C ARG A 29 -24.56 11.63 -6.81
N LYS A 30 -23.91 12.58 -7.46
CA LYS A 30 -23.00 13.54 -6.83
C LYS A 30 -23.69 14.40 -5.77
N LYS A 31 -24.95 14.78 -6.00
CA LYS A 31 -25.77 15.54 -5.03
C LYS A 31 -26.28 14.66 -3.87
N SER A 32 -26.58 13.39 -4.13
CA SER A 32 -27.09 12.47 -3.12
C SER A 32 -26.02 11.75 -2.30
N GLU A 33 -24.76 11.80 -2.73
CA GLU A 33 -23.66 11.07 -2.09
C GLU A 33 -23.27 11.67 -0.73
N ILE A 34 -23.25 10.83 0.30
CA ILE A 34 -22.82 11.22 1.64
C ILE A 34 -21.30 11.24 1.68
N HIS A 35 -20.74 12.40 1.97
CA HIS A 35 -19.30 12.58 2.11
C HIS A 35 -18.93 12.47 3.60
N LEU A 36 -18.08 11.51 3.94
CA LEU A 36 -17.60 11.32 5.30
C LEU A 36 -16.26 12.04 5.50
N GLY A 37 -16.12 12.71 6.64
CA GLY A 37 -14.88 13.37 7.04
C GLY A 37 -14.59 14.69 6.32
N GLU A 38 -13.48 15.31 6.73
CA GLU A 38 -12.98 16.56 6.17
C GLU A 38 -11.89 16.27 5.13
N GLN A 39 -11.66 17.18 4.19
CA GLN A 39 -10.57 17.06 3.20
C GLN A 39 -9.17 17.19 3.84
N LYS A 40 -9.09 17.62 5.10
CA LYS A 40 -7.83 17.84 5.80
C LYS A 40 -7.23 16.52 6.28
N LEU A 41 -6.17 16.08 5.59
CA LEU A 41 -5.38 14.91 6.01
C LEU A 41 -4.32 15.29 7.05
N VAL A 42 -4.56 14.92 8.31
CA VAL A 42 -3.63 15.10 9.44
C VAL A 42 -2.86 13.80 9.68
N CYS A 43 -1.53 13.89 9.64
CA CYS A 43 -0.66 12.74 9.89
C CYS A 43 -0.66 12.37 11.38
N PRO A 44 -0.99 11.11 11.76
CA PRO A 44 -0.92 10.66 13.15
C PRO A 44 0.50 10.71 13.72
N ALA A 45 0.62 10.94 15.03
CA ALA A 45 1.91 11.08 15.70
C ALA A 45 2.81 9.83 15.54
N TYR A 46 2.25 8.63 15.66
CA TYR A 46 2.99 7.37 15.53
C TYR A 46 3.54 7.13 14.11
N VAL A 47 2.94 7.74 13.08
CA VAL A 47 3.47 7.70 11.72
C VAL A 47 4.64 8.68 11.60
N LYS A 48 4.53 9.88 12.18
CA LYS A 48 5.60 10.88 12.18
C LYS A 48 6.87 10.39 12.90
N SER A 49 6.72 9.59 13.94
CA SER A 49 7.85 9.05 14.71
C SER A 49 8.63 7.96 13.96
N ASN A 50 8.07 7.37 12.91
CA ASN A 50 8.77 6.41 12.06
C ASN A 50 9.21 7.10 10.75
N LYS A 51 10.53 7.18 10.52
CA LYS A 51 11.13 7.90 9.38
C LYS A 51 10.59 7.44 8.02
N GLU A 52 10.59 6.14 7.77
CA GLU A 52 10.13 5.58 6.48
C GLU A 52 8.62 5.71 6.31
N ALA A 53 7.85 5.48 7.38
CA ALA A 53 6.40 5.67 7.34
C ALA A 53 6.03 7.13 7.07
N TYR A 54 6.74 8.08 7.71
CA TYR A 54 6.49 9.51 7.51
C TYR A 54 6.89 9.98 6.10
N LYS A 55 7.99 9.46 5.56
CA LYS A 55 8.38 9.68 4.16
C LYS A 55 7.27 9.21 3.22
N LYS A 56 6.77 7.99 3.41
CA LYS A 56 5.67 7.45 2.60
C LYS A 56 4.38 8.23 2.76
N TRP A 57 4.05 8.67 3.97
CA TRP A 57 2.89 9.55 4.22
C TRP A 57 2.97 10.85 3.39
N LYS A 58 4.14 11.49 3.36
CA LYS A 58 4.34 12.72 2.56
C LYS A 58 4.16 12.47 1.07
N GLU A 59 4.66 11.35 0.57
CA GLU A 59 4.47 10.93 -0.83
C GLU A 59 2.97 10.76 -1.15
N ILE A 60 2.24 10.01 -0.34
CA ILE A 60 0.79 9.79 -0.52
C ILE A 60 0.02 11.10 -0.44
N LYS A 61 0.32 11.96 0.55
CA LYS A 61 -0.34 13.26 0.70
C LYS A 61 -0.16 14.14 -0.55
N LYS A 62 1.03 14.12 -1.16
CA LYS A 62 1.27 14.82 -2.44
C LYS A 62 0.46 14.21 -3.58
N LEU A 63 0.37 12.88 -3.66
CA LEU A 63 -0.41 12.20 -4.70
C LEU A 63 -1.91 12.52 -4.65
N TYR A 64 -2.46 12.71 -3.45
CA TYR A 64 -3.87 13.10 -3.29
C TYR A 64 -4.12 14.60 -3.42
N THR A 65 -3.08 15.41 -3.59
CA THR A 65 -3.25 16.85 -3.82
C THR A 65 -3.91 17.06 -5.18
N GLY A 66 -5.10 17.68 -5.21
CA GLY A 66 -5.88 17.92 -6.43
C GLY A 66 -7.08 16.97 -6.63
N PHE A 67 -7.27 15.98 -5.76
CA PHE A 67 -8.41 15.07 -5.82
C PHE A 67 -9.21 15.09 -4.52
N LYS A 68 -10.55 15.02 -4.60
CA LYS A 68 -11.47 15.09 -3.45
C LYS A 68 -11.94 13.72 -2.92
N PHE A 69 -11.34 12.61 -3.37
CA PHE A 69 -11.79 11.26 -3.00
C PHE A 69 -11.24 10.75 -1.66
N VAL A 70 -10.24 11.43 -1.08
CA VAL A 70 -9.64 11.04 0.20
C VAL A 70 -10.02 12.04 1.27
N SER A 71 -10.46 11.54 2.40
CA SER A 71 -10.96 12.32 3.52
C SER A 71 -10.24 11.98 4.82
N SER A 72 -10.57 12.70 5.89
CA SER A 72 -10.11 12.39 7.24
C SER A 72 -10.55 11.00 7.71
N ALA A 73 -11.62 10.42 7.15
CA ALA A 73 -12.04 9.05 7.44
C ALA A 73 -11.01 8.00 6.93
N ASP A 74 -10.24 8.33 5.90
CA ASP A 74 -9.24 7.45 5.29
C ASP A 74 -7.87 7.51 5.98
N ILE A 75 -7.67 8.46 6.91
CA ILE A 75 -6.40 8.61 7.64
C ILE A 75 -5.96 7.29 8.27
N GLY A 76 -6.90 6.52 8.83
CA GLY A 76 -6.61 5.24 9.47
C GLY A 76 -6.02 4.21 8.50
N VAL A 77 -6.56 4.10 7.28
CA VAL A 77 -6.05 3.14 6.28
C VAL A 77 -4.73 3.61 5.67
N ILE A 78 -4.58 4.92 5.41
CA ILE A 78 -3.33 5.51 4.91
C ILE A 78 -2.20 5.31 5.93
N ALA A 79 -2.47 5.57 7.21
CA ALA A 79 -1.49 5.39 8.27
C ALA A 79 -1.05 3.93 8.42
N ARG A 80 -2.00 2.98 8.37
CA ARG A 80 -1.68 1.54 8.38
C ARG A 80 -0.83 1.11 7.19
N TYR A 81 -1.11 1.64 6.00
CA TYR A 81 -0.30 1.39 4.81
C TYR A 81 1.12 1.93 4.98
N CYS A 82 1.29 3.18 5.45
CA CYS A 82 2.60 3.78 5.68
C CYS A 82 3.45 2.98 6.68
N MET A 83 2.85 2.58 7.81
CA MET A 83 3.53 1.75 8.81
C MET A 83 3.86 0.36 8.28
N SER A 84 2.93 -0.24 7.52
CA SER A 84 3.16 -1.53 6.90
C SER A 84 4.30 -1.48 5.88
N PHE A 85 4.40 -0.39 5.11
CA PHE A 85 5.48 -0.16 4.16
C PHE A 85 6.83 -0.04 4.88
N ALA A 86 6.89 0.76 5.96
CA ALA A 86 8.13 0.90 6.74
C ALA A 86 8.63 -0.43 7.31
N GLN A 87 7.72 -1.25 7.86
CA GLN A 87 8.05 -2.59 8.34
C GLN A 87 8.49 -3.54 7.21
N TYR A 88 7.95 -3.39 6.00
CA TYR A 88 8.36 -4.20 4.85
C TYR A 88 9.81 -3.89 4.44
N ILE A 89 10.18 -2.61 4.39
CA ILE A 89 11.56 -2.18 4.15
C ILE A 89 12.50 -2.70 5.24
N ASP A 90 12.14 -2.55 6.52
CA ASP A 90 12.94 -3.06 7.64
C ASP A 90 13.14 -4.59 7.57
N LEU A 91 12.12 -5.36 7.16
CA LEU A 91 12.25 -6.81 6.99
C LEU A 91 13.20 -7.18 5.85
N ILE A 92 13.15 -6.48 4.72
CA ILE A 92 14.08 -6.69 3.61
C ILE A 92 15.52 -6.41 4.07
N GLU A 93 15.75 -5.27 4.73
CA GLU A 93 17.08 -4.91 5.22
C GLU A 93 17.63 -5.93 6.23
N ARG A 94 16.78 -6.44 7.13
CA ARG A 94 17.18 -7.49 8.09
C ARG A 94 17.49 -8.80 7.38
N ARG A 95 16.66 -9.20 6.42
CA ARG A 95 16.86 -10.41 5.61
C ARG A 95 18.19 -10.34 4.89
N ASP A 96 18.50 -9.21 4.25
CA ASP A 96 19.76 -9.02 3.53
C ASP A 96 20.98 -8.99 4.45
N LYS A 97 20.85 -8.43 5.66
CA LYS A 97 21.92 -8.49 6.67
C LYS A 97 22.19 -9.93 7.09
N ILE A 98 21.16 -10.70 7.42
CA ILE A 98 21.29 -12.10 7.85
C ILE A 98 21.86 -12.96 6.72
N ALA A 99 21.40 -12.79 5.48
CA ALA A 99 21.88 -13.54 4.32
C ALA A 99 23.35 -13.29 3.97
N ARG A 100 23.99 -12.27 4.54
CA ARG A 100 25.43 -11.96 4.38
C ARG A 100 26.29 -12.46 5.53
N ILE A 101 25.68 -13.01 6.58
CA ILE A 101 26.43 -13.58 7.70
C ILE A 101 26.84 -14.99 7.28
N GLU A 102 28.14 -15.17 7.07
CA GLU A 102 28.76 -16.47 6.87
C GLU A 102 29.70 -16.72 8.05
N LEU A 103 29.49 -17.81 8.78
CA LEU A 103 30.38 -18.20 9.87
C LEU A 103 31.41 -19.18 9.32
N THR A 104 32.68 -18.89 9.55
CA THR A 104 33.75 -19.87 9.36
C THR A 104 33.66 -20.97 10.42
N GLY A 105 34.39 -22.08 10.20
CA GLY A 105 34.49 -23.15 11.20
C GLY A 105 35.05 -22.65 12.54
N GLU A 106 36.01 -21.73 12.52
CA GLU A 106 36.60 -21.13 13.72
C GLU A 106 35.58 -20.26 14.47
N GLU A 107 34.87 -19.36 13.76
CA GLU A 107 33.82 -18.53 14.37
C GLU A 107 32.66 -19.35 14.91
N THR A 108 32.35 -20.47 14.26
CA THR A 108 31.36 -21.45 14.72
C THR A 108 31.75 -22.03 16.08
N THR A 109 32.98 -22.55 16.20
CA THR A 109 33.49 -23.10 17.47
C THR A 109 33.55 -22.02 18.55
N ALA A 110 34.08 -20.83 18.23
CA ALA A 110 34.15 -19.72 19.18
C ALA A 110 32.76 -19.29 19.68
N THR A 111 31.75 -19.29 18.80
CA THR A 111 30.36 -18.98 19.19
C THR A 111 29.82 -19.99 20.19
N GLN A 112 30.11 -21.27 20.02
CA GLN A 112 29.68 -22.32 20.95
C GLN A 112 30.36 -22.16 22.31
N GLU A 113 31.67 -21.95 22.34
CA GLU A 113 32.44 -21.75 23.57
C GLU A 113 31.94 -20.53 24.37
N ILE A 114 31.67 -19.40 23.69
CA ILE A 114 31.10 -18.20 24.33
C ILE A 114 29.73 -18.50 24.96
N LEU A 115 28.87 -19.25 24.28
CA LEU A 115 27.55 -19.60 24.81
C LEU A 115 27.65 -20.55 26.00
N GLU A 116 28.59 -21.50 25.97
CA GLU A 116 28.81 -22.46 27.05
C GLU A 116 29.46 -21.84 28.29
N ALA A 117 30.23 -20.75 28.13
CA ALA A 117 30.77 -19.99 29.25
C ALA A 117 29.68 -19.24 30.05
N GLU A 118 28.62 -18.78 29.36
CA GLU A 118 27.56 -17.97 29.97
C GLU A 118 26.33 -18.79 30.40
N TYR A 119 26.07 -19.91 29.72
CA TYR A 119 24.85 -20.69 29.90
C TYR A 119 25.13 -22.17 30.16
N SER A 120 24.18 -22.85 30.81
CA SER A 120 24.26 -24.31 30.93
C SER A 120 24.34 -24.96 29.55
N GLN A 121 25.06 -26.07 29.46
CA GLN A 121 25.32 -26.79 28.20
C GLN A 121 24.03 -27.00 27.37
N ARG A 122 22.93 -27.41 28.01
CA ARG A 122 21.64 -27.59 27.33
C ARG A 122 21.06 -26.29 26.76
N LYS A 123 21.22 -25.16 27.48
CA LYS A 123 20.72 -23.85 27.04
C LYS A 123 21.62 -23.28 25.94
N ALA A 124 22.94 -23.42 26.07
CA ALA A 124 23.91 -23.04 25.05
C ALA A 124 23.64 -23.76 23.71
N ALA A 125 23.50 -25.09 23.73
CA ALA A 125 23.17 -25.89 22.54
C ALA A 125 21.87 -25.42 21.86
N LYS A 126 20.80 -25.20 22.63
CA LYS A 126 19.53 -24.68 22.09
C LYS A 126 19.60 -23.27 21.53
N LEU A 127 20.47 -22.41 22.09
CA LEU A 127 20.68 -21.07 21.55
C LEU A 127 21.47 -21.15 20.24
N TYR A 128 22.50 -21.99 20.20
CA TYR A 128 23.28 -22.23 19.00
C TYR A 128 22.42 -22.79 17.86
N GLU A 129 21.58 -23.80 18.10
CA GLU A 129 20.61 -24.34 17.13
C GLU A 129 19.71 -23.24 16.54
N LYS A 130 19.27 -22.27 17.36
CA LYS A 130 18.45 -21.15 16.89
C LYS A 130 19.24 -20.18 16.02
N ILE A 131 20.49 -19.90 16.38
CA ILE A 131 21.38 -19.06 15.57
C ILE A 131 21.62 -19.74 14.22
N GLU A 132 22.01 -21.01 14.23
CA GLU A 132 22.21 -21.81 13.02
C GLU A 132 20.96 -21.81 12.14
N TYR A 133 19.77 -22.02 12.73
CA TYR A 133 18.52 -21.95 11.97
C TYR A 133 18.30 -20.57 11.32
N ILE A 134 18.51 -19.47 12.06
CA ILE A 134 18.33 -18.11 11.55
C ILE A 134 19.28 -17.84 10.37
N LEU A 135 20.53 -18.31 10.45
CA LEU A 135 21.55 -18.14 9.41
C LEU A 135 21.38 -19.12 8.24
N SER A 136 20.69 -20.25 8.46
CA SER A 136 20.47 -21.27 7.44
C SER A 136 19.55 -20.80 6.30
N THR A 137 19.62 -21.49 5.16
CA THR A 137 18.66 -21.34 4.06
C THR A 137 17.21 -21.45 4.52
N GLY A 138 16.92 -22.32 5.50
CA GLY A 138 15.57 -22.47 6.06
C GLY A 138 15.08 -21.21 6.78
N GLY A 139 15.95 -20.55 7.54
CA GLY A 139 15.67 -19.26 8.18
C GLY A 139 15.42 -18.16 7.15
N ILE A 140 16.28 -18.04 6.14
CA ILE A 140 16.13 -17.08 5.04
C ILE A 140 14.81 -17.30 4.29
N MET A 141 14.45 -18.54 3.95
CA MET A 141 13.18 -18.86 3.29
C MET A 141 11.96 -18.48 4.15
N ALA A 142 12.04 -18.64 5.47
CA ALA A 142 10.98 -18.22 6.37
C ALA A 142 10.80 -16.69 6.36
N MET A 143 11.90 -15.94 6.31
CA MET A 143 11.87 -14.48 6.15
C MET A 143 11.29 -14.07 4.79
N ASP A 144 11.70 -14.72 3.69
CA ASP A 144 11.19 -14.45 2.35
C ASP A 144 9.68 -14.68 2.27
N LYS A 145 9.17 -15.73 2.91
CA LYS A 145 7.72 -15.98 3.01
C LYS A 145 6.99 -14.85 3.75
N ALA A 146 7.56 -14.36 4.85
CA ALA A 146 6.99 -13.25 5.60
C ALA A 146 7.01 -11.93 4.80
N ILE A 147 8.10 -11.65 4.09
CA ILE A 147 8.24 -10.50 3.20
C ILE A 147 7.19 -10.56 2.08
N ASN A 148 7.02 -11.72 1.44
CA ASN A 148 6.05 -11.92 0.37
C ASN A 148 4.60 -11.76 0.86
N ALA A 149 4.27 -12.28 2.04
CA ALA A 149 2.95 -12.08 2.64
C ALA A 149 2.67 -10.59 2.89
N LYS A 150 3.67 -9.85 3.35
CA LYS A 150 3.56 -8.41 3.59
C LYS A 150 3.46 -7.61 2.30
N MET A 151 4.21 -7.99 1.27
CA MET A 151 4.12 -7.42 -0.07
C MET A 151 2.71 -7.59 -0.65
N ALA A 152 2.14 -8.80 -0.56
CA ALA A 152 0.78 -9.06 -1.01
C ALA A 152 -0.26 -8.18 -0.28
N ALA A 153 -0.13 -8.03 1.04
CA ALA A 153 -0.99 -7.14 1.82
C ALA A 153 -0.84 -5.67 1.41
N LEU A 154 0.39 -5.21 1.12
CA LEU A 154 0.66 -3.86 0.64
C LEU A 154 0.00 -3.61 -0.72
N VAL A 155 0.11 -4.53 -1.68
CA VAL A 155 -0.54 -4.43 -2.99
C VAL A 155 -2.07 -4.30 -2.84
N GLN A 156 -2.68 -5.10 -1.95
CA GLN A 156 -4.11 -5.00 -1.68
C GLN A 156 -4.51 -3.65 -1.06
N MET A 157 -3.67 -3.08 -0.19
CA MET A 157 -3.88 -1.74 0.36
C MET A 157 -3.71 -0.66 -0.70
N GLU A 158 -2.72 -0.78 -1.58
CA GLU A 158 -2.48 0.16 -2.68
C GLU A 158 -3.65 0.24 -3.64
N ASP A 159 -4.25 -0.90 -3.97
CA ASP A 159 -5.45 -0.94 -4.82
C ASP A 159 -6.64 -0.24 -4.15
N ARG A 160 -6.84 -0.44 -2.85
CA ARG A 160 -7.90 0.25 -2.08
C ARG A 160 -7.66 1.75 -1.95
N LEU A 161 -6.40 2.16 -1.94
CA LEU A 161 -5.95 3.54 -1.84
C LEU A 161 -5.77 4.21 -3.22
N PHE A 162 -6.07 3.51 -4.32
CA PHE A 162 -5.91 3.99 -5.69
C PHE A 162 -4.47 4.43 -6.03
N LEU A 163 -3.48 3.78 -5.42
CA LEU A 163 -2.07 4.07 -5.63
C LEU A 163 -1.45 3.25 -6.78
N SER A 164 -2.07 2.13 -7.17
CA SER A 164 -1.52 1.22 -8.17
C SER A 164 -1.56 1.79 -9.61
N PRO A 165 -0.62 1.41 -10.49
CA PRO A 165 -0.62 1.85 -11.90
C PRO A 165 -1.92 1.50 -12.64
N LEU A 166 -2.53 0.35 -12.35
CA LEU A 166 -3.82 -0.05 -12.93
C LEU A 166 -4.97 0.84 -12.44
N ALA A 167 -4.91 1.34 -11.20
CA ALA A 167 -5.81 2.39 -10.76
C ALA A 167 -5.59 3.67 -11.58
N LYS A 168 -4.35 4.06 -11.87
CA LYS A 168 -4.03 5.25 -12.68
C LYS A 168 -4.42 5.14 -14.17
N VAL A 169 -4.25 3.98 -14.80
CA VAL A 169 -4.58 3.78 -16.24
C VAL A 169 -6.09 3.70 -16.47
N LYS A 170 -6.86 3.18 -15.50
CA LYS A 170 -8.32 3.30 -15.55
C LYS A 170 -8.80 4.76 -15.45
N ASN A 171 -7.91 5.69 -15.08
CA ASN A 171 -8.15 7.13 -14.92
C ASN A 171 -7.81 7.99 -16.12
N VAL A 172 -7.38 7.38 -17.23
CA VAL A 172 -7.32 8.08 -18.51
C VAL A 172 -8.72 7.98 -19.15
N PRO A 173 -9.40 9.10 -19.42
CA PRO A 173 -10.67 9.07 -20.17
C PRO A 173 -10.46 8.32 -21.47
N LYS A 174 -11.23 7.24 -21.68
CA LYS A 174 -11.06 6.36 -22.85
C LYS A 174 -11.49 7.01 -24.17
N GLU A 175 -12.30 8.06 -24.10
CA GLU A 175 -12.73 8.84 -25.26
C GLU A 175 -12.34 10.31 -25.05
N PRO A 176 -11.81 11.00 -26.07
CA PRO A 176 -11.68 12.46 -26.02
C PRO A 176 -13.07 13.07 -25.79
N GLU A 177 -13.13 14.19 -25.06
CA GLU A 177 -14.38 14.93 -24.86
C GLU A 177 -15.03 15.18 -26.22
N LYS A 178 -16.18 14.53 -26.47
CA LYS A 178 -17.03 14.90 -27.60
C LYS A 178 -17.43 16.35 -27.34
N LYS A 179 -16.88 17.27 -28.12
CA LYS A 179 -17.39 18.65 -28.19
C LYS A 179 -18.89 18.54 -28.31
N GLU A 180 -19.62 19.21 -27.42
CA GLU A 180 -21.06 19.35 -27.59
C GLU A 180 -21.27 20.08 -28.92
N GLU A 181 -21.57 19.32 -29.96
CA GLU A 181 -22.07 19.90 -31.20
C GLU A 181 -23.40 20.57 -30.85
N ASP A 182 -23.47 21.88 -31.12
CA ASP A 182 -24.66 22.69 -30.99
C ASP A 182 -25.87 21.92 -31.58
N PRO A 183 -26.97 21.70 -30.83
CA PRO A 183 -28.15 21.02 -31.34
C PRO A 183 -28.69 21.60 -32.66
N LEU A 184 -28.38 22.87 -32.98
CA LEU A 184 -28.74 23.50 -34.24
C LEU A 184 -27.85 23.12 -35.43
N SER A 185 -26.60 22.72 -35.21
CA SER A 185 -25.69 22.34 -36.32
C SER A 185 -26.16 21.06 -37.03
N LYS A 186 -26.84 20.16 -36.31
CA LYS A 186 -27.45 18.94 -36.88
C LYS A 186 -28.72 19.18 -37.70
N ARG A 187 -29.30 20.38 -37.63
CA ARG A 187 -30.53 20.75 -38.37
C ARG A 187 -30.27 21.68 -39.55
N GLY A 188 -29.02 21.96 -39.89
CA GLY A 188 -28.66 22.75 -41.08
C GLY A 188 -28.95 24.24 -40.94
N PHE A 189 -29.00 24.77 -39.72
CA PHE A 189 -29.01 26.20 -39.49
C PHE A 189 -27.59 26.62 -39.10
N ASP A 190 -26.80 26.97 -40.12
CA ASP A 190 -25.54 27.69 -39.91
C ASP A 190 -25.87 29.15 -39.57
N VAL A 191 -25.22 29.69 -38.54
CA VAL A 191 -25.06 31.15 -38.35
C VAL A 191 -23.65 31.51 -38.76
#